data_AF-A0A447KNW9-F1
#
_entry.id   AF-A0A447KNW9-F1
#
_cell.length_a   1.000
_cell.length_b   1.000
_cell.length_c   1.000
_cell.angle_alpha   90.00
_cell.angle_beta   90.00
_cell.angle_gamma   90.00
#
_symmetry.space_group_name_H-M   'P 1'
#
loop_
_entity.id
_entity.type
_entity.pdbx_description
1 polymer ?
#
loop_
_entity_poly.entity_id
_entity_poly.type
_entity_poly.pdbx_seq_one_letter_code
_entity_poly.pdbx_strand_id
1 'polypeptide(L)'
;MATNYHHGVTVKETTDLSTMITDIDSAVIGVVCIADDADKDAFPLDTPVLITRVATVLGKAGKTGTLFTTLKAISDQTSPQTIVIRVADASKIPPVEGKAAITQDQLVIGGTDDTGRFTGLYALLSAEMRVGVRPRVLAVPGLDTQPVAAQLGVIAEKTARLCLRVCERL
;
A
#
# COMPACT_ATOMS: atom_id res chain seq x y z
N MET A 1 -17.45 51.87 -8.18
CA MET A 1 -18.43 51.03 -7.45
C MET A 1 -19.48 50.60 -8.46
N ALA A 2 -19.50 49.33 -8.86
CA ALA A 2 -20.44 48.84 -9.87
C ALA A 2 -21.80 48.56 -9.19
N THR A 3 -22.85 49.21 -9.67
CA THR A 3 -24.24 49.17 -9.15
C THR A 3 -25.15 48.25 -9.96
N ASN A 4 -24.62 47.24 -10.65
CA ASN A 4 -25.45 46.26 -11.38
C ASN A 4 -25.69 45.02 -10.52
N TYR A 5 -26.81 45.05 -9.78
CA TYR A 5 -27.35 43.88 -9.12
C TYR A 5 -28.34 43.20 -10.06
N HIS A 6 -28.03 41.98 -10.48
CA HIS A 6 -28.99 41.14 -11.21
C HIS A 6 -30.00 40.56 -10.21
N HIS A 7 -31.23 41.08 -10.22
CA HIS A 7 -32.36 40.47 -9.53
C HIS A 7 -33.15 39.63 -10.54
N GLY A 8 -33.04 38.31 -10.42
CA GLY A 8 -33.69 37.33 -11.30
C GLY A 8 -32.91 36.02 -11.35
N VAL A 9 -33.48 35.00 -11.99
CA VAL A 9 -32.77 33.75 -12.30
C VAL A 9 -31.95 33.95 -13.57
N THR A 10 -30.65 33.70 -13.50
CA THR A 10 -29.77 33.63 -14.68
C THR A 10 -29.54 32.17 -15.01
N VAL A 11 -29.82 31.78 -16.25
CA VAL A 11 -29.52 30.44 -16.75
C VAL A 11 -28.22 30.49 -17.54
N LYS A 12 -27.26 29.64 -17.18
CA LYS A 12 -26.08 29.34 -17.98
C LYS A 12 -26.18 27.88 -18.39
N GLU A 13 -26.43 27.63 -19.67
CA GLU A 13 -26.33 26.29 -20.22
C GLU A 13 -24.86 25.97 -20.49
N THR A 14 -24.35 25.02 -19.74
CA THR A 14 -23.00 24.47 -19.92
C THR A 14 -23.14 23.15 -20.68
N THR A 15 -22.52 23.04 -21.85
CA THR A 15 -22.51 21.82 -22.68
C THR A 15 -21.33 20.88 -22.34
N ASP A 16 -20.67 21.11 -21.20
CA ASP A 16 -19.61 20.24 -20.72
C ASP A 16 -20.15 18.81 -20.55
N LEU A 17 -19.38 17.83 -21.00
CA LEU A 17 -19.71 16.42 -20.82
C LEU A 17 -20.00 16.15 -19.33
N SER A 18 -20.95 15.24 -19.07
CA SER A 18 -21.26 14.78 -17.72
C SER A 18 -19.98 14.51 -16.93
N THR A 19 -19.88 15.03 -15.70
CA THR A 19 -18.81 14.66 -14.77
C THR A 19 -18.63 13.15 -14.79
N MET A 20 -17.43 12.66 -15.10
CA MET A 20 -17.16 11.23 -15.08
C MET A 20 -17.49 10.69 -13.68
N ILE A 21 -18.46 9.78 -13.61
CA ILE A 21 -18.72 9.02 -12.40
C ILE A 21 -17.60 7.99 -12.31
N THR A 22 -16.63 8.24 -11.45
CA THR A 22 -15.61 7.26 -11.12
C THR A 22 -16.23 6.23 -10.19
N ASP A 23 -16.18 4.96 -10.58
CA ASP A 23 -16.52 3.88 -9.65
C ASP A 23 -15.52 3.89 -8.49
N ILE A 24 -16.03 3.81 -7.26
CA ILE A 24 -15.18 3.76 -6.07
C ILE A 24 -14.81 2.30 -5.88
N ASP A 25 -13.64 1.91 -6.38
CA ASP A 25 -13.15 0.55 -6.21
C ASP A 25 -12.92 0.25 -4.72
N SER A 26 -13.76 -0.63 -4.18
CA SER A 26 -13.65 -1.13 -2.81
C SER A 26 -12.65 -2.27 -2.68
N ALA A 27 -12.18 -2.83 -3.81
CA ALA A 27 -11.34 -4.01 -3.85
C ALA A 27 -9.84 -3.69 -3.81
N VAL A 28 -9.42 -2.43 -3.58
CA VAL A 28 -7.99 -2.09 -3.56
C VAL A 28 -7.31 -2.63 -2.30
N ILE A 29 -6.38 -3.56 -2.49
CA ILE A 29 -5.62 -4.21 -1.41
C ILE A 29 -4.23 -3.59 -1.31
N GLY A 30 -3.85 -3.10 -0.12
CA GLY A 30 -2.49 -2.72 0.22
C GLY A 30 -1.79 -3.86 0.97
N VAL A 31 -0.69 -4.37 0.41
CA VAL A 31 0.11 -5.44 1.01
C VAL A 31 1.54 -4.99 1.28
N VAL A 32 2.07 -5.37 2.44
CA VAL A 32 3.48 -5.19 2.81
C VAL A 32 4.13 -6.55 2.86
N CYS A 33 5.12 -6.80 1.99
CA CYS A 33 5.73 -8.10 1.84
C CYS A 33 7.26 -8.01 1.79
N ILE A 34 7.91 -9.13 2.09
CA ILE A 34 9.35 -9.32 1.90
C ILE A 34 9.54 -10.03 0.56
N ALA A 35 10.48 -9.53 -0.24
CA ALA A 35 11.03 -10.25 -1.39
C ALA A 35 12.41 -9.69 -1.73
N ASP A 36 13.46 -10.45 -1.52
CA ASP A 36 14.82 -10.01 -1.85
C ASP A 36 15.18 -10.24 -3.32
N ASP A 37 14.56 -11.25 -3.94
CA ASP A 37 14.80 -11.68 -5.32
C ASP A 37 13.80 -11.10 -6.32
N ALA A 38 12.90 -10.22 -5.87
CA ALA A 38 12.03 -9.47 -6.75
C ALA A 38 12.84 -8.49 -7.61
N ASP A 39 12.35 -8.24 -8.83
CA ASP A 39 12.91 -7.25 -9.74
C ASP A 39 12.89 -5.86 -9.08
N LYS A 40 14.07 -5.26 -8.91
CA LYS A 40 14.26 -3.98 -8.20
C LYS A 40 13.62 -2.80 -8.91
N ASP A 41 13.48 -2.89 -10.24
CA ASP A 41 12.86 -1.84 -11.05
C ASP A 41 11.34 -1.93 -10.97
N ALA A 42 10.79 -3.16 -10.96
CA ALA A 42 9.35 -3.37 -10.81
C ALA A 42 8.87 -3.17 -9.36
N PHE A 43 9.71 -3.53 -8.39
CA PHE A 43 9.42 -3.45 -6.96
C PHE A 43 10.58 -2.75 -6.23
N PRO A 44 10.65 -1.40 -6.25
CA PRO A 44 11.65 -0.69 -5.48
C PRO A 44 11.36 -0.80 -3.98
N LEU A 45 12.42 -0.79 -3.17
CA LEU A 45 12.33 -0.90 -1.72
C LEU A 45 11.50 0.26 -1.13
N ASP A 46 10.67 -0.03 -0.13
CA ASP A 46 9.86 0.95 0.62
C ASP A 46 9.09 1.93 -0.28
N THR A 47 8.69 1.45 -1.46
CA THR A 47 7.93 2.21 -2.45
C THR A 47 6.59 1.54 -2.66
N PRO A 48 5.47 2.27 -2.51
CA PRO A 48 4.19 1.75 -2.94
C PRO A 48 4.16 1.70 -4.47
N VAL A 49 3.92 0.51 -5.02
CA VAL A 49 3.72 0.29 -6.45
C VAL A 49 2.32 -0.24 -6.68
N LEU A 50 1.58 0.37 -7.62
CA LEU A 50 0.28 -0.16 -8.04
C LEU A 50 0.46 -1.22 -9.11
N ILE A 51 -0.21 -2.33 -8.86
CA ILE A 51 -0.38 -3.44 -9.77
C ILE A 51 -1.85 -3.46 -10.15
N THR A 52 -2.13 -3.17 -11.41
CA THR A 52 -3.49 -3.22 -11.96
C THR A 52 -3.92 -4.65 -12.29
N ARG A 53 -2.96 -5.54 -12.58
CA ARG A 53 -3.23 -6.95 -12.87
C ARG A 53 -2.16 -7.86 -12.28
N VAL A 54 -2.51 -8.56 -11.21
CA VAL A 54 -1.59 -9.39 -10.41
C VAL A 54 -0.90 -10.48 -11.23
N ALA A 55 -1.63 -11.13 -12.14
CA ALA A 55 -1.08 -12.20 -12.98
C ALA A 55 0.11 -11.78 -13.87
N THR A 56 0.18 -10.49 -14.26
CA THR A 56 1.25 -10.00 -15.16
C THR A 56 2.58 -9.81 -14.47
N VAL A 57 2.57 -9.65 -13.15
CA VAL A 57 3.75 -9.32 -12.34
C VAL A 57 4.25 -10.50 -11.51
N LEU A 58 3.54 -11.64 -11.52
CA LEU A 58 3.95 -12.86 -10.81
C LEU A 58 5.35 -13.34 -11.22
N GLY A 59 5.73 -13.17 -12.49
CA GLY A 59 7.07 -13.53 -12.97
C GLY A 59 8.20 -12.63 -12.42
N LYS A 60 7.87 -11.45 -11.90
CA LYS A 60 8.81 -10.45 -11.38
C LYS A 60 8.86 -10.38 -9.85
N ALA A 61 7.90 -11.04 -9.18
CA ALA A 61 7.73 -11.00 -7.73
C ALA A 61 8.80 -11.80 -6.95
N GLY A 62 9.71 -12.49 -7.64
CA GLY A 62 10.63 -13.44 -7.02
C GLY A 62 9.93 -14.70 -6.55
N LYS A 63 10.66 -15.60 -5.89
CA LYS A 63 10.17 -16.81 -5.22
C LYS A 63 10.62 -16.87 -3.76
N THR A 64 11.56 -16.02 -3.34
CA THR A 64 12.04 -15.96 -1.96
C THR A 64 11.32 -14.86 -1.19
N GLY A 65 10.63 -15.23 -0.11
CA GLY A 65 9.83 -14.32 0.71
C GLY A 65 8.33 -14.54 0.57
N THR A 66 7.54 -13.58 1.08
CA THR A 66 6.07 -13.70 1.18
C THR A 66 5.35 -13.14 -0.05
N LEU A 67 6.00 -12.29 -0.86
CA LEU A 67 5.36 -11.57 -1.96
C LEU A 67 4.73 -12.47 -3.02
N PHE A 68 5.44 -13.49 -3.49
CA PHE A 68 4.94 -14.39 -4.53
C PHE A 68 3.71 -15.17 -4.07
N THR A 69 3.76 -15.75 -2.88
CA THR A 69 2.67 -16.53 -2.31
C THR A 69 1.42 -15.67 -2.10
N THR A 70 1.58 -14.43 -1.63
CA THR A 70 0.46 -13.49 -1.47
C THR A 70 -0.15 -13.08 -2.80
N LEU A 71 0.67 -12.66 -3.77
CA LEU A 71 0.16 -12.25 -5.07
C LEU A 71 -0.49 -13.42 -5.81
N LYS A 72 0.04 -14.63 -5.65
CA LYS A 72 -0.58 -15.84 -6.20
C LYS A 72 -1.93 -16.13 -5.53
N ALA A 73 -1.99 -16.11 -4.19
CA ALA A 73 -3.24 -16.34 -3.46
C ALA A 73 -4.32 -15.31 -3.82
N ILE A 74 -3.94 -14.04 -4.02
CA ILE A 74 -4.84 -13.00 -4.51
C ILE A 74 -5.29 -13.35 -5.93
N SER A 75 -4.35 -13.61 -6.84
CA SER A 75 -4.63 -13.91 -8.26
C SER A 75 -5.50 -15.15 -8.46
N ASP A 76 -5.41 -16.14 -7.57
CA ASP A 76 -6.21 -17.37 -7.62
C ASP A 76 -7.67 -17.10 -7.20
N GLN A 77 -7.92 -16.09 -6.35
CA GLN A 77 -9.27 -15.70 -5.93
C GLN A 77 -9.90 -14.64 -6.85
N THR A 78 -9.17 -13.57 -7.14
CA THR A 78 -9.67 -12.43 -7.92
C THR A 78 -8.53 -11.58 -8.50
N SER A 79 -8.84 -10.60 -9.36
CA SER A 79 -7.86 -9.68 -9.94
C SER A 79 -8.11 -8.23 -9.53
N PRO A 80 -7.96 -7.89 -8.23
CA PRO A 80 -8.12 -6.52 -7.76
C PRO A 80 -6.88 -5.67 -8.05
N GLN A 81 -7.05 -4.35 -8.01
CA GLN A 81 -5.92 -3.43 -7.91
C GLN A 81 -5.19 -3.66 -6.59
N THR A 82 -3.88 -3.92 -6.67
CA THR A 82 -3.06 -4.24 -5.50
C THR A 82 -1.91 -3.25 -5.39
N ILE A 83 -1.76 -2.63 -4.23
CA ILE A 83 -0.62 -1.78 -3.90
C ILE A 83 0.36 -2.64 -3.10
N VAL A 84 1.55 -2.85 -3.65
CA VAL A 84 2.61 -3.62 -3.02
C VAL A 84 3.67 -2.68 -2.48
N ILE A 85 4.07 -2.90 -1.23
CA ILE A 85 5.28 -2.31 -0.64
C ILE A 85 6.22 -3.44 -0.29
N ARG A 86 7.44 -3.36 -0.84
CA ARG A 86 8.50 -4.32 -0.58
C ARG A 86 9.41 -3.81 0.53
N VAL A 87 9.55 -4.60 1.58
CA VAL A 87 10.43 -4.33 2.72
C VAL A 87 11.63 -5.27 2.64
N ALA A 88 12.78 -4.82 3.16
CA ALA A 88 13.99 -5.63 3.23
C ALA A 88 13.82 -6.84 4.17
N ASP A 89 14.48 -7.94 3.87
CA ASP A 89 14.61 -9.07 4.80
C ASP A 89 15.73 -8.79 5.81
N ALA A 90 15.38 -8.79 7.10
CA ALA A 90 16.32 -8.61 8.21
C ALA A 90 17.37 -9.74 8.25
N SER A 91 17.05 -10.92 7.71
CA SER A 91 17.93 -12.10 7.74
C SER A 91 19.17 -11.96 6.83
N LYS A 92 19.14 -11.01 5.87
CA LYS A 92 20.24 -10.76 4.94
C LYS A 92 20.94 -9.41 5.14
N ILE A 93 20.50 -8.63 6.13
CA ILE A 93 21.24 -7.44 6.57
C ILE A 93 22.30 -7.94 7.56
N PRO A 94 23.60 -7.86 7.23
CA PRO A 94 24.63 -8.22 8.19
C PRO A 94 24.49 -7.30 9.41
N PRO A 95 24.50 -7.84 10.64
CA PRO A 95 24.45 -7.01 11.84
C PRO A 95 25.65 -6.08 11.84
N VAL A 96 25.40 -4.77 11.90
CA VAL A 96 26.45 -3.77 12.10
C VAL A 96 26.92 -3.92 13.56
N GLU A 97 28.21 -4.16 13.76
CA GLU A 97 28.80 -4.28 15.10
C GLU A 97 28.39 -3.08 15.99
N GLY A 98 27.75 -3.38 17.13
CA GLY A 98 27.42 -2.38 18.15
C GLY A 98 25.98 -1.82 18.13
N LYS A 99 25.09 -2.27 17.24
CA LYS A 99 23.65 -1.96 17.31
C LYS A 99 22.83 -3.26 17.35
N ALA A 100 21.76 -3.28 18.15
CA ALA A 100 20.86 -4.43 18.21
C ALA A 100 20.40 -4.81 16.78
N ALA A 101 20.41 -6.11 16.46
CA ALA A 101 19.95 -6.59 15.17
C ALA A 101 18.53 -6.04 14.91
N ILE A 102 18.36 -5.35 13.78
CA ILE A 102 17.06 -4.80 13.39
C ILE A 102 16.14 -5.99 13.20
N THR A 103 15.08 -6.09 14.00
CA THR A 103 14.15 -7.21 13.88
C THR A 103 13.25 -7.01 12.66
N GLN A 104 12.80 -8.11 12.05
CA GLN A 104 11.90 -8.05 10.89
C GLN A 104 10.66 -7.18 11.17
N ASP A 105 10.14 -7.23 12.40
CA ASP A 105 9.03 -6.41 12.86
C ASP A 105 9.30 -4.90 12.76
N GLN A 106 10.52 -4.46 13.05
CA GLN A 106 10.90 -3.05 12.97
C GLN A 106 10.94 -2.55 11.53
N LEU A 107 11.44 -3.38 10.61
CA LEU A 107 11.46 -3.04 9.18
C LEU A 107 10.04 -3.01 8.59
N VAL A 108 9.18 -3.95 9.01
CA VAL A 108 7.79 -4.04 8.54
C VAL A 108 6.95 -2.89 9.08
N ILE A 109 7.06 -2.54 10.37
CA ILE A 109 6.43 -1.34 10.93
C ILE A 109 6.97 -0.10 10.20
N GLY A 110 8.29 -0.05 10.03
CA GLY A 110 8.98 1.06 9.41
C GLY A 110 8.84 2.35 10.21
N GLY A 111 9.07 3.46 9.53
CA GLY A 111 8.99 4.79 10.12
C GLY A 111 9.20 5.87 9.08
N THR A 112 9.96 6.89 9.45
CA THR A 112 10.44 7.92 8.53
C THR A 112 11.95 7.82 8.47
N ASP A 113 12.50 7.58 7.28
CA ASP A 113 13.94 7.56 7.08
C ASP A 113 14.54 8.96 7.19
N ASP A 114 15.87 9.05 7.27
CA ASP A 114 16.63 10.30 7.31
C ASP A 114 16.34 11.21 6.09
N THR A 115 15.88 10.64 4.98
CA THR A 115 15.46 11.37 3.78
C THR A 115 14.01 11.86 3.85
N GLY A 116 13.32 11.72 4.99
CA GLY A 116 11.91 12.08 5.18
C GLY A 116 10.93 11.13 4.50
N ARG A 117 11.37 9.93 4.11
CA ARG A 117 10.55 8.97 3.36
C ARG A 117 9.89 7.98 4.31
N PHE A 118 8.60 7.73 4.09
CA PHE A 118 7.91 6.67 4.83
C PHE A 118 8.32 5.28 4.34
N THR A 119 8.60 4.39 5.29
CA THR A 119 9.00 2.99 5.07
C THR A 119 7.99 2.02 5.66
N GLY A 120 8.04 0.76 5.21
CA GLY A 120 7.18 -0.31 5.70
C GLY A 120 5.69 0.05 5.68
N LEU A 121 5.01 -0.15 6.81
CA LEU A 121 3.59 0.15 6.97
C LEU A 121 3.26 1.64 6.83
N TYR A 122 4.16 2.54 7.26
CA TYR A 122 3.93 3.98 7.09
C TYR A 122 3.89 4.41 5.63
N ALA A 123 4.53 3.66 4.72
CA ALA A 123 4.47 3.96 3.29
C ALA A 123 3.03 3.87 2.73
N LEU A 124 2.13 3.10 3.37
CA LEU A 124 0.70 3.04 3.02
C LEU A 124 -0.04 4.36 3.25
N LEU A 125 0.44 5.23 4.15
CA LEU A 125 -0.12 6.57 4.34
C LEU A 125 0.12 7.44 3.09
N SER A 126 1.29 7.28 2.47
CA SER A 126 1.69 8.04 1.27
C SER A 126 1.27 7.40 -0.05
N ALA A 127 0.69 6.19 -0.01
CA ALA A 127 0.35 5.41 -1.21
C ALA A 127 -0.65 6.15 -2.11
N GLU A 128 -1.66 6.80 -1.54
CA GLU A 128 -2.65 7.56 -2.29
C GLU A 128 -2.02 8.74 -3.06
N MET A 129 -1.08 9.45 -2.43
CA MET A 129 -0.40 10.58 -3.08
C MET A 129 0.55 10.13 -4.19
N ARG A 130 1.23 8.99 -4.01
CA ARG A 130 2.24 8.51 -4.96
C ARG A 130 1.63 7.80 -6.16
N VAL A 131 0.54 7.08 -5.93
CA VAL A 131 0.03 6.10 -6.86
C VAL A 131 -1.38 6.45 -7.35
N GLY A 132 -2.02 7.46 -6.74
CA GLY A 132 -3.34 7.96 -7.12
C GLY A 132 -4.50 7.05 -6.71
N VAL A 133 -4.22 5.89 -6.13
CA VAL A 133 -5.21 4.90 -5.69
C VAL A 133 -5.15 4.75 -4.17
N ARG A 134 -6.32 4.80 -3.54
CA ARG A 134 -6.46 4.64 -2.09
C ARG A 134 -6.66 3.17 -1.74
N PRO A 135 -5.76 2.54 -0.96
CA PRO A 135 -6.02 1.18 -0.46
C PRO A 135 -7.21 1.20 0.51
N ARG A 136 -8.05 0.15 0.48
CA ARG A 136 -9.20 -0.01 1.39
C ARG A 136 -9.02 -1.20 2.33
N VAL A 137 -8.33 -2.23 1.88
CA VAL A 137 -7.96 -3.40 2.66
C VAL A 137 -6.45 -3.38 2.89
N LEU A 138 -6.00 -3.48 4.14
CA LEU A 138 -4.58 -3.55 4.50
C LEU A 138 -4.25 -4.94 5.01
N ALA A 139 -3.18 -5.55 4.50
CA ALA A 139 -2.73 -6.87 4.92
C ALA A 139 -1.20 -6.96 5.00
N VAL A 140 -0.72 -7.72 5.99
CA VAL A 140 0.70 -8.05 6.16
C VAL A 140 0.82 -9.58 6.23
N PRO A 141 0.98 -10.26 5.09
CA PRO A 141 0.95 -11.71 5.03
C PRO A 141 2.19 -12.35 5.67
N GLY A 142 1.98 -13.20 6.68
CA GLY A 142 3.02 -14.03 7.30
C GLY A 142 4.01 -13.27 8.18
N LEU A 143 3.77 -11.99 8.44
CA LEU A 143 4.63 -11.11 9.25
C LEU A 143 3.80 -10.28 10.26
N ASP A 144 2.58 -10.71 10.57
CA ASP A 144 1.66 -10.05 11.49
C ASP A 144 1.91 -10.45 12.95
N THR A 145 3.14 -10.25 13.42
CA THR A 145 3.45 -10.38 14.85
C THR A 145 2.63 -9.36 15.67
N GLN A 146 2.47 -9.63 16.97
CA GLN A 146 1.70 -8.74 17.86
C GLN A 146 2.05 -7.24 17.75
N PRO A 147 3.33 -6.82 17.70
CA PRO A 147 3.66 -5.41 17.54
C PRO A 147 3.27 -4.86 16.16
N VAL A 148 3.41 -5.64 15.09
CA VAL A 148 3.04 -5.25 13.72
C VAL A 148 1.53 -5.07 13.61
N ALA A 149 0.75 -6.01 14.16
CA ALA A 149 -0.71 -5.95 14.15
C ALA A 149 -1.26 -4.74 14.94
N ALA A 150 -0.62 -4.37 16.06
CA ALA A 150 -1.01 -3.19 16.82
C ALA A 150 -0.80 -1.90 15.99
N GLN A 151 0.35 -1.78 15.32
CA GLN A 151 0.64 -0.63 14.45
C GLN A 151 -0.25 -0.59 13.22
N LEU A 152 -0.57 -1.75 12.64
CA LEU A 152 -1.51 -1.89 11.53
C LEU A 152 -2.90 -1.35 11.93
N GLY A 153 -3.36 -1.63 13.15
CA GLY A 153 -4.61 -1.08 13.70
C GLY A 153 -4.59 0.45 13.79
N VAL A 154 -3.50 1.03 14.31
CA VAL A 154 -3.33 2.49 14.41
C VAL A 154 -3.33 3.15 13.02
N ILE A 155 -2.66 2.54 12.04
CA ILE A 155 -2.60 3.06 10.66
C ILE A 155 -3.96 2.92 9.98
N ALA A 156 -4.65 1.81 10.19
CA ALA A 156 -6.00 1.58 9.68
C ALA A 156 -6.99 2.61 10.25
N GLU A 157 -6.92 2.93 11.54
CA GLU A 157 -7.74 3.96 12.17
C GLU A 157 -7.46 5.35 11.57
N LYS A 158 -6.18 5.75 11.48
CA LYS A 158 -5.76 7.04 10.89
C LYS A 158 -6.23 7.23 9.46
N THR A 159 -6.44 6.14 8.74
CA THR A 159 -6.80 6.16 7.33
C THR A 159 -8.24 5.75 7.05
N ALA A 160 -8.99 5.39 8.09
CA ALA A 160 -10.34 4.83 8.02
C ALA A 160 -10.42 3.64 7.03
N ARG A 161 -9.53 2.66 7.20
CA ARG A 161 -9.38 1.49 6.31
C ARG A 161 -9.63 0.19 7.07
N LEU A 162 -9.99 -0.87 6.33
CA LEU A 162 -10.18 -2.20 6.91
C LEU A 162 -8.83 -2.90 7.04
N CYS A 163 -8.52 -3.34 8.26
CA CYS A 163 -7.34 -4.15 8.54
C CYS A 163 -7.72 -5.64 8.47
N LEU A 164 -7.10 -6.40 7.56
CA LEU A 164 -7.22 -7.85 7.55
C LEU A 164 -6.05 -8.46 8.31
N ARG A 165 -6.36 -9.05 9.47
CA ARG A 165 -5.44 -9.91 10.20
C ARG A 165 -5.76 -11.35 9.82
N VAL A 166 -4.85 -12.02 9.12
CA VAL A 166 -4.95 -13.48 8.95
C VAL A 166 -4.40 -14.10 10.22
N CYS A 167 -5.29 -14.28 11.20
CA CYS A 167 -4.98 -15.05 12.39
C CYS A 167 -4.76 -16.51 11.95
N GLU A 168 -3.51 -16.91 11.68
CA GLU A 168 -3.13 -18.32 11.59
C GLU A 168 -3.29 -18.94 12.99
N ARG A 169 -4.54 -19.31 13.30
CA ARG A 169 -4.88 -20.33 14.28
C ARG A 169 -5.30 -21.56 13.49
N LEU A 170 -4.31 -22.35 13.09
CA LEU A 170 -4.41 -23.80 12.93
C LEU A 170 -3.29 -24.42 13.76
#